data_AF-A0A0D2GAL4-F1
#
_entry.id   AF-A0A0D2GAL4-F1
#
_cell.length_a   1.000
_cell.length_b   1.000
_cell.length_c   1.000
_cell.angle_alpha   90.00
_cell.angle_beta   90.00
_cell.angle_gamma   90.00
#
_symmetry.space_group_name_H-M   'P 1'
#
loop_
_entity.id
_entity.type
_entity.pdbx_description
1 polymer ?
#
loop_
_entity_poly.entity_id
_entity_poly.type
_entity_poly.pdbx_seq_one_letter_code
_entity_poly.pdbx_strand_id
1 'polypeptide(L)'
;MDYPDSHAVVMAGVSDLHIMRFDQVFAKTGHVLLRHTAEGSHVGKPYNGIKATNRHAVWKRFKVSPRAGSRRPCRSNWAGLLVTESSDPGWNAKALAEPETSWRRKD
;
A
#
# COMPACT_ATOMS: atom_id res chain seq x y z
N MET A 1 -10.13 2.79 21.50
CA MET A 1 -8.83 3.01 20.85
C MET A 1 -9.12 3.45 19.44
N ASP A 2 -8.52 4.55 18.99
CA ASP A 2 -8.67 4.98 17.61
C ASP A 2 -7.76 4.14 16.68
N TYR A 3 -7.94 4.30 15.36
CA TYR A 3 -7.15 3.55 14.38
C TYR A 3 -5.65 3.87 14.46
N PRO A 4 -5.20 5.14 14.56
CA PRO A 4 -3.78 5.46 14.72
C PRO A 4 -3.11 4.77 15.90
N ASP A 5 -3.74 4.78 17.07
CA ASP A 5 -3.18 4.13 18.27
C ASP A 5 -3.11 2.62 18.07
N SER A 6 -4.18 2.01 17.57
CA SER A 6 -4.24 0.56 17.31
C SER A 6 -3.20 0.13 16.30
N HIS A 7 -3.05 0.91 15.24
CA HIS A 7 -2.03 0.69 14.23
C HIS A 7 -0.62 0.84 14.80
N ALA A 8 -0.35 1.87 15.61
CA ALA A 8 0.95 2.09 16.23
C ALA A 8 1.39 0.90 17.10
N VAL A 9 0.46 0.29 17.85
CA VAL A 9 0.74 -0.91 18.65
C VAL A 9 1.12 -2.10 17.77
N VAL A 10 0.41 -2.33 16.65
CA VAL A 10 0.77 -3.38 15.69
C VAL A 10 2.15 -3.11 15.06
N MET A 11 2.42 -1.85 14.71
CA MET A 11 3.68 -1.44 14.09
C MET A 11 4.88 -1.58 15.03
N ALA A 12 4.67 -1.50 16.35
CA ALA A 12 5.70 -1.81 17.34
C ALA A 12 6.12 -3.29 17.36
N GLY A 13 5.31 -4.20 16.80
CA GLY A 13 5.66 -5.61 16.58
C GLY A 13 6.58 -5.85 15.39
N VAL A 14 6.69 -4.88 14.47
CA VAL A 14 7.52 -4.93 13.26
C VAL A 14 8.59 -3.84 13.35
N SER A 15 9.52 -3.97 14.29
CA SER A 15 10.47 -2.91 14.64
C SER A 15 11.54 -2.63 13.56
N ASP A 16 11.72 -3.55 12.62
CA ASP A 16 12.61 -3.44 11.45
C ASP A 16 11.87 -3.00 10.17
N LEU A 17 10.60 -2.59 10.30
CA LEU A 17 9.81 -2.15 9.15
C LEU A 17 10.49 -0.99 8.42
N HIS A 18 10.67 -1.14 7.13
CA HIS A 18 11.14 -0.06 6.27
C HIS A 18 10.45 -0.09 4.91
N ILE A 19 10.39 1.07 4.26
CA ILE A 19 9.82 1.21 2.92
C ILE A 19 10.90 0.79 1.92
N MET A 20 10.65 -0.27 1.17
CA MET A 20 11.53 -0.72 0.10
C MET A 20 11.40 0.15 -1.14
N ARG A 21 10.17 0.52 -1.48
CA ARG A 21 9.86 1.18 -2.75
C ARG A 21 8.63 2.05 -2.63
N PHE A 22 8.70 3.22 -3.25
CA PHE A 22 7.58 4.11 -3.43
C PHE A 22 7.48 4.47 -4.92
N ASP A 23 6.35 4.15 -5.54
CA ASP A 23 6.10 4.46 -6.95
C ASP A 23 4.89 5.38 -7.06
N GLN A 24 5.00 6.38 -7.92
CA GLN A 24 3.87 7.12 -8.44
C GLN A 24 3.55 6.61 -9.84
N VAL A 25 2.29 6.29 -10.08
CA VAL A 25 1.81 5.77 -11.36
C VAL A 25 0.62 6.60 -11.81
N PHE A 26 0.59 6.98 -13.08
CA PHE A 26 -0.59 7.66 -13.63
C PHE A 26 -1.71 6.65 -13.83
N ALA A 27 -2.82 6.89 -13.14
CA ALA A 27 -4.05 6.13 -13.33
C ALA A 27 -4.84 6.65 -14.53
N LYS A 28 -5.85 5.88 -14.90
CA LYS A 28 -6.83 6.32 -15.91
C LYS A 28 -7.48 7.63 -15.49
N THR A 29 -7.90 8.43 -16.47
CA THR A 29 -8.70 9.65 -16.30
C THR A 29 -8.04 10.76 -15.45
N GLY A 30 -6.71 10.80 -15.39
CA GLY A 30 -5.95 11.84 -14.69
C GLY A 30 -5.91 11.68 -13.17
N HIS A 31 -6.11 10.46 -12.67
CA HIS A 31 -5.85 10.13 -11.26
C HIS A 31 -4.37 9.75 -11.10
N VAL A 32 -3.87 9.84 -9.87
CA VAL A 32 -2.54 9.35 -9.52
C VAL A 32 -2.67 8.18 -8.56
N LEU A 33 -1.97 7.10 -8.84
CA LEU A 33 -1.81 5.95 -7.97
C LEU A 33 -0.49 6.07 -7.24
N LEU A 34 -0.53 5.96 -5.92
CA LEU A 34 0.65 5.81 -5.09
C LEU A 34 0.74 4.35 -4.66
N ARG A 35 1.86 3.71 -4.97
CA ARG A 35 2.19 2.37 -4.51
C ARG A 35 3.36 2.48 -3.54
N HIS A 36 3.22 1.88 -2.37
CA HIS A 36 4.37 1.64 -1.50
C HIS A 36 4.49 0.15 -1.20
N THR A 37 5.74 -0.31 -1.24
CA THR A 37 6.14 -1.64 -0.79
C THR A 37 6.99 -1.46 0.45
N ALA A 38 6.61 -2.11 1.54
CA ALA A 38 7.36 -2.14 2.78
C ALA A 38 7.58 -3.59 3.19
N GLU A 39 8.67 -3.85 3.88
CA GLU A 39 8.97 -5.15 4.45
C GLU A 39 9.40 -5.03 5.89
N GLY A 40 9.32 -6.14 6.60
CA GLY A 40 9.73 -6.23 7.99
C GLY A 40 9.41 -7.60 8.57
N SER A 41 9.90 -7.81 9.78
CA SER A 41 9.82 -9.07 10.50
C SER A 41 9.05 -8.89 11.80
N HIS A 42 8.33 -9.92 12.22
CA HIS A 42 7.70 -9.94 13.54
C HIS A 42 8.75 -10.23 14.63
N VAL A 43 9.60 -9.24 14.92
CA VAL A 43 10.73 -9.28 15.87
C VAL A 43 10.59 -8.27 17.01
N GLY A 44 9.58 -7.40 16.94
CA GLY A 44 9.35 -6.33 17.91
C GLY A 44 8.57 -6.79 19.15
N LYS A 45 7.78 -5.87 19.70
CA LYS A 45 7.00 -6.11 20.92
C LYS A 45 5.91 -7.18 20.69
N PRO A 46 5.63 -8.03 21.69
CA PRO A 46 4.50 -8.94 21.61
C PRO A 46 3.19 -8.16 21.51
N TYR A 47 2.25 -8.65 20.70
CA TYR A 47 0.93 -8.06 20.53
C TYR A 47 -0.15 -9.06 20.90
N ASN A 48 -1.04 -8.68 21.82
CA ASN A 48 -2.20 -9.49 22.23
C ASN A 48 -1.84 -10.95 22.61
N GLY A 49 -0.76 -11.14 23.36
CA GLY A 49 -0.26 -12.46 23.78
C GLY A 49 0.55 -13.22 22.72
N ILE A 50 0.62 -12.72 21.49
CA ILE A 50 1.43 -13.31 20.41
C ILE A 50 2.87 -12.81 20.56
N LYS A 51 3.80 -13.73 20.81
CA LYS A 51 5.25 -13.45 20.86
C LYS A 51 5.81 -13.24 19.46
N ALA A 52 6.93 -12.50 19.37
CA ALA A 52 7.70 -12.35 18.15
C ALA A 52 7.96 -13.72 17.50
N THR A 53 7.55 -13.86 16.24
CA THR A 53 7.62 -15.13 15.50
C THR A 53 8.82 -15.19 14.55
N ASN A 54 9.57 -14.09 14.43
CA ASN A 54 10.67 -13.93 13.48
C ASN A 54 10.27 -14.20 12.02
N ARG A 55 8.98 -14.07 11.70
CA ARG A 55 8.47 -14.22 10.34
C ARG A 55 8.64 -12.90 9.59
N HIS A 56 9.28 -12.98 8.43
CA HIS A 56 9.41 -11.86 7.50
C HIS A 56 8.20 -11.79 6.56
N ALA A 57 7.75 -10.59 6.26
CA ALA A 57 6.70 -10.35 5.28
C ALA A 57 6.95 -9.08 4.49
N VAL A 58 6.44 -9.08 3.25
CA VAL A 58 6.47 -7.92 2.34
C VAL A 58 5.03 -7.52 2.08
N TRP A 59 4.70 -6.26 2.33
CA TRP A 59 3.38 -5.68 2.12
C TRP A 59 3.42 -4.65 1.01
N LYS A 60 2.41 -4.70 0.13
CA LYS A 60 2.17 -3.70 -0.90
C LYS A 60 0.86 -3.00 -0.62
N ARG A 61 0.88 -1.67 -0.61
CA ARG A 61 -0.32 -0.86 -0.47
C ARG A 61 -0.43 0.12 -1.62
N PHE A 62 -1.66 0.29 -2.05
CA PHE A 62 -2.02 1.15 -3.17
C PHE A 62 -3.02 2.19 -2.68
N LYS A 63 -2.83 3.43 -3.13
CA LYS A 63 -3.75 4.52 -2.87
C LYS A 63 -4.04 5.25 -4.17
N VAL A 64 -5.31 5.43 -4.48
CA VAL A 64 -5.75 6.23 -5.62
C VAL A 64 -6.09 7.63 -5.10
N SER A 65 -5.42 8.64 -5.63
CA SER A 65 -5.81 10.03 -5.41
C SER A 65 -7.08 10.32 -6.20
N PRO A 66 -8.01 11.13 -5.68
CA PRO A 66 -9.09 11.67 -6.51
C PRO A 66 -8.52 12.50 -7.66
N ARG A 67 -9.29 12.61 -8.75
CA ARG A 67 -9.03 13.55 -9.83
C ARG A 67 -8.92 14.98 -9.28
N ALA A 68 -8.04 15.80 -9.84
CA ALA A 68 -7.99 17.23 -9.52
C ALA A 68 -9.40 17.86 -9.65
N GLY A 69 -9.81 18.59 -8.61
CA GLY A 69 -11.16 19.19 -8.50
C GLY A 69 -12.26 18.26 -7.95
N SER A 70 -12.00 16.96 -7.75
CA SER A 70 -12.97 16.05 -7.14
C SER A 70 -12.90 16.11 -5.61
N ARG A 71 -14.07 16.24 -4.96
CA ARG A 71 -14.21 16.13 -3.49
C ARG A 71 -14.26 14.68 -2.98
N ARG A 72 -14.00 13.68 -3.83
CA ARG A 72 -14.06 12.27 -3.42
C ARG A 72 -12.86 11.91 -2.53
N PRO A 73 -13.06 11.12 -1.47
CA PRO A 73 -11.95 10.67 -0.62
C PRO A 73 -11.03 9.74 -1.40
N CYS A 74 -9.73 9.78 -1.05
CA CYS A 74 -8.77 8.80 -1.55
C CYS A 74 -9.20 7.38 -1.14
N ARG A 75 -9.19 6.44 -2.08
CA ARG A 75 -9.39 5.02 -1.77
C ARG A 75 -8.05 4.34 -1.61
N SER A 76 -7.92 3.49 -0.58
CA SER A 76 -6.74 2.66 -0.38
C SER A 76 -7.12 1.19 -0.35
N ASN A 77 -6.33 0.34 -1.00
CA ASN A 77 -6.48 -1.11 -0.92
C ASN A 77 -5.16 -1.72 -0.44
N TRP A 78 -5.28 -2.70 0.45
CA TRP A 78 -4.21 -3.57 0.88
C TRP A 78 -4.42 -4.90 0.18
N ALA A 79 -3.55 -5.21 -0.76
CA ALA A 79 -3.54 -6.53 -1.34
C ALA A 79 -2.40 -7.33 -0.70
N GLY A 80 -2.55 -8.66 -0.61
CA GLY A 80 -1.40 -9.53 -0.46
C GLY A 80 -0.43 -9.37 -1.64
N LEU A 81 0.49 -10.31 -1.84
CA LEU A 81 1.43 -10.25 -2.98
C LEU A 81 0.76 -10.02 -4.36
N LEU A 82 -0.53 -10.33 -4.50
CA LEU A 82 -1.32 -10.20 -5.73
C LEU A 82 -2.10 -8.88 -5.78
N VAL A 83 -1.85 -8.06 -6.80
CA VAL A 83 -2.70 -6.87 -7.10
C VAL A 83 -4.00 -7.37 -7.72
N THR A 84 -5.08 -7.43 -6.93
CA THR A 84 -6.41 -7.71 -7.47
C THR A 84 -7.02 -6.47 -8.13
N GLU A 85 -7.91 -6.66 -9.10
CA GLU A 85 -8.68 -5.56 -9.66
C GLU A 85 -9.57 -4.93 -8.59
N SER A 86 -9.69 -3.60 -8.64
CA SER A 86 -10.63 -2.83 -7.82
C SER A 86 -11.76 -2.32 -8.69
N SER A 87 -12.94 -2.15 -8.11
CA SER A 87 -14.08 -1.49 -8.76
C SER A 87 -13.87 0.01 -8.98
N ASP A 88 -12.75 0.59 -8.52
CA ASP A 88 -12.44 2.01 -8.71
C ASP A 88 -12.08 2.28 -10.19
N PRO A 89 -12.76 3.23 -10.88
CA PRO A 89 -12.48 3.54 -12.29
C PRO A 89 -11.06 4.06 -12.55
N GLY A 90 -10.42 4.64 -11.53
CA GLY A 90 -9.04 5.07 -11.58
C GLY A 90 -8.05 3.91 -11.41
N TRP A 91 -8.51 2.73 -10.99
CA TRP A 91 -7.62 1.58 -10.81
C TRP A 91 -7.04 1.11 -12.14
N ASN A 92 -5.72 0.97 -12.19
CA ASN A 92 -5.02 0.39 -13.33
C ASN A 92 -4.15 -0.75 -12.81
N ALA A 93 -4.74 -1.95 -12.70
CA ALA A 93 -4.05 -3.12 -12.15
C ALA A 93 -2.75 -3.44 -12.89
N LYS A 94 -2.76 -3.31 -14.22
CA LYS A 94 -1.57 -3.52 -15.05
C LYS A 94 -0.45 -2.54 -14.70
N ALA A 95 -0.76 -1.25 -14.63
CA ALA A 95 0.22 -0.24 -14.26
C ALA A 95 0.73 -0.38 -12.82
N LEU A 96 -0.10 -0.94 -11.92
CA LEU A 96 0.30 -1.23 -10.54
C LEU A 96 1.17 -2.48 -10.41
N ALA A 97 0.95 -3.49 -11.25
CA ALA A 97 1.81 -4.67 -11.34
C ALA A 97 3.17 -4.30 -11.93
N GLU A 98 3.17 -3.47 -12.99
CA GLU A 98 4.34 -3.10 -13.79
C GLU A 98 4.51 -1.57 -13.87
N PRO A 99 4.89 -0.89 -12.76
CA PRO A 99 4.94 0.56 -12.77
C PRO A 99 5.98 1.08 -13.76
N GLU A 100 7.12 0.41 -13.92
CA GLU A 100 8.23 0.88 -14.77
C GLU A 100 7.83 1.01 -16.24
N THR A 101 6.95 0.13 -16.72
CA THR A 101 6.44 0.20 -18.10
C THR A 101 5.32 1.22 -18.23
N SER A 102 4.58 1.50 -17.15
CA SER A 102 3.46 2.45 -17.15
C SER A 102 3.88 3.90 -17.41
N TRP A 103 5.09 4.30 -17.01
CA TRP A 103 5.62 5.65 -17.31
C TRP A 103 5.76 5.90 -18.82
N ARG A 104 5.94 4.84 -19.62
CA ARG A 104 6.15 4.96 -21.08
C ARG A 104 4.86 4.97 -21.88
N ARG A 105 3.72 4.66 -21.29
CA ARG A 105 2.42 4.67 -21.96
C ARG A 105 1.56 5.81 -21.42
N LYS A 106 1.59 6.94 -22.14
CA LYS A 106 0.51 7.93 -22.03
C LYS A 106 -0.65 7.39 -22.87
N ASP A 107 -1.53 6.60 -22.26
CA ASP A 107 -2.84 6.32 -22.83
C ASP A 107 -3.82 7.45 -22.49
#